data_AF-K8W9W7-F1
#
_entry.id   AF-K8W9W7-F1
#
_cell.length_a   1.000
_cell.length_b   1.000
_cell.length_c   1.000
_cell.angle_alpha   90.00
_cell.angle_beta   90.00
_cell.angle_gamma   90.00
#
_symmetry.space_group_name_H-M   'P 1'
#
loop_
_entity.id
_entity.type
_entity.pdbx_description
1 polymer ?
#
loop_
_entity_poly.entity_id
_entity_poly.type
_entity_poly.pdbx_seq_one_letter_code
_entity_poly.pdbx_strand_id
1 'polypeptide(L)' 'MRAYLKNKLKQKIKKQAVNKGLNIIVTLIMTLAPGGMVGKMVKLIGSRWVLQYMSKKMAK' A
#
# COMPACT_ATOMS: atom_id res chain seq x y z
N MET A 1 -15.35 7.51 29.53
CA MET A 1 -14.26 6.50 29.47
C MET A 1 -14.54 5.29 28.55
N ARG A 2 -15.75 4.67 28.56
CA ARG A 2 -16.07 3.47 27.74
C ARG A 2 -16.04 3.68 26.20
N ALA A 3 -16.44 4.85 25.70
CA ALA A 3 -16.47 5.14 24.26
C ALA A 3 -15.08 5.21 23.61
N TYR A 4 -14.08 5.73 24.33
CA TYR A 4 -12.70 5.83 23.84
C TYR A 4 -12.05 4.46 23.67
N LEU A 5 -12.28 3.53 24.60
CA LEU A 5 -11.78 2.16 24.52
C LEU A 5 -12.40 1.39 23.34
N LYS A 6 -13.71 1.53 23.11
CA LYS A 6 -14.38 0.95 21.93
C LYS A 6 -13.81 1.49 20.61
N ASN A 7 -13.55 2.81 20.53
CA ASN A 7 -12.99 3.41 19.34
C ASN A 7 -11.53 2.98 19.09
N LYS A 8 -10.73 2.86 20.14
CA LYS A 8 -9.34 2.38 20.05
C LYS A 8 -9.28 0.92 19.60
N LEU A 9 -10.20 0.08 20.07
CA LEU A 9 -10.32 -1.32 19.65
C LEU A 9 -10.76 -1.43 18.18
N LYS A 10 -11.77 -0.65 17.77
CA LYS A 10 -12.21 -0.58 16.36
C LYS A 10 -11.07 -0.15 15.43
N GLN A 11 -10.25 0.82 15.83
CA GLN A 11 -9.10 1.25 15.03
C GLN A 11 -8.03 0.15 14.94
N LYS A 12 -7.74 -0.58 16.01
CA LYS A 12 -6.80 -1.71 15.98
C LYS A 12 -7.29 -2.83 15.06
N ILE A 13 -8.58 -3.18 15.14
CA ILE A 13 -9.19 -4.20 14.29
C ILE A 13 -9.18 -3.75 12.83
N LYS A 14 -9.54 -2.49 12.54
CA LYS A 14 -9.40 -1.92 11.19
C LYS A 14 -7.96 -1.97 10.70
N LYS A 15 -6.97 -1.59 11.52
CA LYS A 15 -5.56 -1.69 11.15
C LYS A 15 -5.13 -3.13 10.86
N GLN A 16 -5.55 -4.10 11.66
CA GLN A 16 -5.24 -5.51 11.41
C GLN A 16 -5.94 -6.05 10.16
N ALA A 17 -7.21 -5.71 9.94
CA ALA A 17 -7.96 -6.12 8.76
C ALA A 17 -7.37 -5.51 7.50
N VAL A 18 -6.97 -4.23 7.54
CA VAL A 18 -6.26 -3.55 6.45
C VAL A 18 -4.89 -4.19 6.23
N ASN A 19 -4.11 -4.48 7.28
CA ASN A 19 -2.81 -5.15 7.13
C ASN A 19 -2.95 -6.56 6.56
N LYS A 20 -3.88 -7.38 7.06
CA LYS A 20 -4.13 -8.74 6.54
C LYS A 20 -4.65 -8.70 5.11
N GLY A 21 -5.58 -7.79 4.81
CA GLY A 21 -6.13 -7.58 3.47
C GLY A 21 -5.06 -7.11 2.48
N LEU A 22 -4.21 -6.16 2.87
CA LEU A 22 -3.04 -5.74 2.09
C LEU A 22 -2.10 -6.90 1.84
N ASN A 23 -1.80 -7.71 2.86
CA ASN A 23 -0.91 -8.85 2.69
C ASN A 23 -1.49 -9.86 1.69
N ILE A 24 -2.80 -10.14 1.76
CA ILE A 24 -3.49 -11.01 0.81
C ILE A 24 -3.43 -10.43 -0.61
N ILE A 25 -3.69 -9.13 -0.78
CA ILE A 25 -3.62 -8.45 -2.07
C ILE A 25 -2.18 -8.49 -2.62
N VAL A 26 -1.18 -8.21 -1.80
CA VAL A 26 0.24 -8.26 -2.19
C VAL A 26 0.63 -9.68 -2.59
N THR A 27 0.23 -10.69 -1.82
CA THR A 27 0.47 -12.10 -2.17
C THR A 27 -0.28 -12.49 -3.44
N LEU A 28 -1.53 -12.08 -3.63
CA LEU A 28 -2.28 -12.32 -4.87
C LEU A 28 -1.63 -11.63 -6.07
N ILE A 29 -1.14 -10.41 -5.92
CA ILE A 29 -0.39 -9.70 -6.96
C ILE A 29 0.93 -10.43 -7.24
N MET A 30 1.64 -10.91 -6.23
CA MET A 30 2.87 -11.68 -6.43
C MET A 30 2.61 -13.04 -7.09
N THR A 31 1.53 -13.72 -6.73
CA THR A 31 1.22 -15.08 -7.20
C THR A 31 0.47 -15.10 -8.53
N LEU A 32 -0.48 -14.18 -8.76
CA LEU A 32 -1.30 -14.14 -9.97
C LEU A 32 -0.84 -13.12 -11.00
N ALA A 33 -0.13 -12.05 -10.60
CA ALA A 33 0.45 -11.19 -11.62
C ALA A 33 1.65 -11.95 -12.21
N PRO A 34 1.68 -12.20 -13.52
CA PRO A 34 2.83 -12.86 -14.15
C PRO A 34 4.07 -12.06 -13.76
N GLY A 35 5.16 -12.72 -13.32
CA GLY A 35 6.30 -12.05 -12.65
C GLY A 35 6.86 -10.82 -13.39
N GLY A 36 6.61 -10.69 -14.70
CA GLY A 36 6.90 -9.49 -15.48
C GLY A 36 6.04 -8.25 -15.17
N MET A 37 4.85 -8.36 -14.59
CA MET A 37 3.93 -7.25 -14.31
C MET A 37 4.33 -6.47 -13.06
N VAL A 38 4.72 -7.17 -12.00
CA VAL A 38 5.31 -6.56 -10.79
C VAL A 38 6.63 -5.87 -11.16
N GLY A 39 7.49 -6.54 -11.94
CA GLY A 39 8.72 -5.95 -12.46
C GLY A 39 8.47 -4.70 -13.32
N LYS A 40 7.43 -4.71 -14.17
CA LYS A 40 7.01 -3.54 -14.96
C LYS A 40 6.50 -2.39 -14.09
N MET A 41 5.70 -2.67 -13.06
CA MET A 41 5.22 -1.64 -12.14
C MET A 41 6.37 -1.02 -11.33
N VAL A 42 7.28 -1.83 -10.80
CA VAL A 42 8.47 -1.34 -10.08
C VAL A 42 9.36 -0.53 -11.03
N LYS A 43 9.55 -0.97 -12.28
CA LYS A 43 10.31 -0.24 -13.30
C LYS A 43 9.64 1.08 -13.71
N LEU A 44 8.30 1.13 -13.74
CA LEU A 44 7.53 2.35 -13.98
C LEU A 44 7.69 3.33 -12.82
N ILE A 45 7.54 2.87 -11.57
CA ILE A 45 7.66 3.72 -10.37
C ILE A 45 9.10 4.22 -10.19
N GLY A 46 10.09 3.37 -10.47
CA GLY A 46 11.51 3.73 -10.45
C GLY A 46 11.99 4.52 -11.67
N SER A 47 11.12 4.77 -12.66
CA SER A 47 11.48 5.58 -13.82
C SER A 47 11.78 7.00 -13.38
N ARG A 48 12.85 7.58 -13.94
CA ARG A 48 13.24 8.99 -13.77
C ARG A 48 12.06 9.94 -13.93
N TRP A 49 11.09 9.60 -14.80
CA TRP A 49 9.90 10.41 -15.04
C TRP A 49 8.96 10.45 -13.82
N VAL A 50 8.68 9.31 -13.20
CA VAL A 50 7.80 9.22 -12.01
C VAL A 50 8.47 9.85 -10.80
N LEU A 51 9.77 9.60 -10.61
CA LEU A 51 10.55 10.21 -9.53
C LEU A 51 10.61 11.74 -9.68
N GLN A 52 10.80 12.26 -10.89
CA GLN A 52 10.75 13.71 -11.14
C GLN A 52 9.35 14.30 -10.90
N TYR A 53 8.30 13.60 -11.33
CA TYR A 53 6.93 14.06 -11.09
C TYR A 53 6.59 14.09 -9.59
N MET A 54 6.98 13.06 -8.84
CA MET A 54 6.82 13.02 -7.38
C MET A 54 7.66 14.09 -6.69
N SER A 55 8.90 14.27 -7.09
CA SER A 55 9.80 15.29 -6.53
C SER A 55 9.26 16.71 -6.80
N LYS A 56 8.72 16.99 -7.99
CA LYS A 56 8.03 18.25 -8.29
C LYS A 56 6.75 18.48 -7.49
N LYS A 57 6.03 17.42 -7.14
CA LYS A 57 4.84 17.50 -6.28
C LYS A 57 5.18 17.69 -4.80
N MET A 58 6.31 17.15 -4.33
CA MET A 58 6.77 17.33 -2.95
C MET A 58 7.51 18.64 -2.73
N ALA A 59 8.11 19.21 -3.78
CA ALA A 59 8.80 20.50 -3.73
C ALA A 59 7.85 21.71 -3.84
N LYS A 60 6.53 21.49 -3.89
CA LYS A 60 5.49 22.52 -3.96
C LYS A 60 4.59 22.40 -2.73
#